data_AF-A0A7X1LH08-F1
#
_entry.id   AF-A0A7X1LH08-F1
#
_cell.length_a   1.000
_cell.length_b   1.000
_cell.length_c   1.000
_cell.angle_alpha   90.00
_cell.angle_beta   90.00
_cell.angle_gamma   90.00
#
_symmetry.space_group_name_H-M   'P 1'
#
loop_
_entity.id
_entity.type
_entity.pdbx_description
1 polymer ?
#
loop_
_entity_poly.entity_id
_entity_poly.type
_entity_poly.pdbx_seq_one_letter_code
_entity_poly.pdbx_strand_id
1 'polypeptide(L)'
;MNKKVIIFSSLQSAGVGVNIKFEYEGKAHSKKLVKIANKARKHYQFNLKMKDIDEIAIENKTNLAEFEESLNQDKLTLLYYVNMLEECKIICEKTSARLLSSFSKKIFTKFCKSSDDYIENASSWIIQAIGRCNRTKVRCIKRNIYLNLDAAKVLSQFNLKGRDTVQDFKFIKQQLESNLSLTDNHIKNLTSILERKNQIIQNYFNGQFLEKIQEYNNLIINSKENPDQKTIQNLKELYKKYENFRAHILKYPTKVYSENHLAYFDYKDKISGYLATFNNENNLLCLDFSKSSTHSISKDECRLTLLREIEELKPLLDEKVGNFDENYSIILPYIYQAIFKGKLGEVIIRRLLENYDLQFELDETIVSKGLVEIFDDITFSGHYIDYKNFNLDKFHYRNFLSKEITNRIQIKSKHINTISKLFIINLISPSSQNSLHTFSYYKTTLTKEGGLTPTRSFENAEVIVVSGVIKYSEENKDKLEVNHDVLYKLIKLLEGGNKNEQK
;
A
#
# COMPACT_ATOMS: atom_id res chain seq x y z
N MET A 1 23.75 -40.96 -37.30
CA MET A 1 23.91 -41.62 -35.97
C MET A 1 23.75 -40.54 -34.92
N ASN A 2 22.73 -40.62 -34.05
CA ASN A 2 22.54 -39.66 -32.97
C ASN A 2 23.66 -39.83 -31.94
N LYS A 3 24.54 -38.85 -31.82
CA LYS A 3 25.57 -38.83 -30.78
C LYS A 3 24.92 -38.73 -29.40
N LYS A 4 25.30 -39.59 -28.46
CA LYS A 4 24.88 -39.50 -27.06
C LYS A 4 25.98 -38.77 -26.27
N VAL A 5 25.69 -37.54 -25.85
CA VAL A 5 26.62 -36.71 -25.06
C VAL A 5 26.18 -36.68 -23.61
N ILE A 6 27.11 -36.93 -22.68
CA ILE A 6 26.90 -36.74 -21.25
C ILE A 6 27.46 -35.35 -20.88
N ILE A 7 26.56 -34.45 -20.46
CA ILE A 7 26.94 -33.12 -19.98
C ILE A 7 27.05 -33.18 -18.46
N PHE A 8 28.20 -32.80 -17.91
CA PHE A 8 28.37 -32.54 -16.48
C PHE A 8 28.20 -31.03 -16.26
N SER A 9 27.09 -30.66 -15.62
CA SER A 9 26.81 -29.28 -15.23
C SER A 9 27.49 -28.95 -13.90
N SER A 10 28.09 -27.76 -13.81
CA SER A 10 28.64 -27.21 -12.57
C SER A 10 27.62 -26.37 -11.78
N LEU A 11 26.38 -26.24 -12.28
CA LEU A 11 25.26 -25.69 -11.53
C LEU A 11 24.99 -26.57 -10.32
N GLN A 12 24.90 -25.96 -9.14
CA GLN A 12 24.58 -26.67 -7.91
C GLN A 12 23.20 -27.31 -8.08
N SER A 13 23.16 -28.63 -8.31
CA SER A 13 21.89 -29.35 -8.27
C SER A 13 21.42 -29.28 -6.82
N ALA A 14 20.39 -28.48 -6.54
CA ALA A 14 19.68 -28.48 -5.26
C ALA A 14 18.82 -29.76 -5.12
N GLY A 15 19.39 -30.93 -5.45
CA GLY A 15 18.75 -32.23 -5.50
C GLY A 15 18.32 -32.70 -6.91
N VAL A 16 17.51 -33.77 -6.92
CA VAL A 16 17.17 -34.62 -8.07
C VAL A 16 16.16 -33.95 -9.03
N GLY A 17 16.53 -32.84 -9.68
CA GLY A 17 15.70 -32.07 -10.64
C GLY A 17 16.11 -32.18 -12.12
N VAL A 18 15.32 -31.60 -13.03
CA VAL A 18 15.69 -31.40 -14.45
C VAL A 18 16.41 -30.04 -14.54
N ASN A 19 17.67 -30.03 -14.96
CA ASN A 19 18.46 -28.81 -15.14
C ASN A 19 18.17 -28.15 -16.50
N ILE A 20 18.57 -26.89 -16.65
CA ILE A 20 18.69 -26.24 -17.97
C ILE A 20 19.65 -27.08 -18.80
N LYS A 21 19.23 -27.50 -20.00
CA LYS A 21 20.08 -28.21 -20.94
C LYS A 21 20.32 -27.32 -22.14
N PHE A 22 21.52 -27.39 -22.72
CA PHE A 22 21.82 -26.74 -23.99
C PHE A 22 21.53 -27.69 -25.15
N GLU A 23 21.05 -27.16 -26.26
CA GLU A 23 20.92 -27.94 -27.48
C GLU A 23 22.32 -28.37 -27.95
N TYR A 24 22.48 -29.65 -28.31
CA TYR A 24 23.76 -30.16 -28.79
C TYR A 24 24.01 -29.68 -30.22
N GLU A 25 24.86 -28.66 -30.39
CA GLU A 25 25.18 -28.07 -31.70
C GLU A 25 26.22 -28.87 -32.53
N GLY A 26 26.66 -30.05 -32.04
CA GLY A 26 27.62 -30.89 -32.76
C GLY A 26 29.05 -30.33 -32.86
N LYS A 27 29.34 -29.20 -32.21
CA LYS A 27 30.66 -28.56 -32.12
C LYS A 27 31.04 -28.35 -30.65
N ALA A 28 32.26 -28.73 -30.27
CA ALA A 28 32.74 -28.56 -28.90
C ALA A 28 32.91 -27.07 -28.55
N HIS A 29 32.23 -26.59 -27.52
CA HIS A 29 32.33 -25.19 -27.06
C HIS A 29 33.67 -24.85 -26.36
N SER A 30 34.55 -25.82 -26.11
CA SER A 30 35.91 -25.56 -25.64
C SER A 30 36.93 -26.56 -26.19
N LYS A 31 38.14 -26.08 -26.50
CA LYS A 31 39.22 -26.82 -27.19
C LYS A 31 39.90 -27.94 -26.38
N LYS A 32 39.40 -28.34 -25.21
CA LYS A 32 40.02 -29.43 -24.42
C LYS A 32 39.00 -30.48 -24.01
N LEU A 33 38.91 -31.53 -24.81
CA LEU A 33 38.37 -32.82 -24.38
C LEU A 33 39.26 -33.35 -23.24
N VAL A 34 38.68 -33.55 -22.05
CA VAL A 34 39.39 -34.17 -20.92
C VAL A 34 39.40 -35.67 -21.17
N LYS A 35 40.59 -36.22 -21.49
CA LYS A 35 40.77 -37.68 -21.56
C LYS A 35 40.64 -38.26 -20.15
N ILE A 36 39.84 -39.31 -19.99
CA ILE A 36 39.74 -40.05 -18.72
C ILE A 36 41.14 -40.55 -18.34
N ALA A 37 41.61 -40.18 -17.14
CA ALA A 37 42.92 -40.60 -16.65
C ALA A 37 42.98 -42.13 -16.55
N ASN A 38 44.02 -42.76 -17.12
CA ASN A 38 44.16 -44.22 -17.17
C ASN A 38 44.10 -44.90 -15.79
N LYS A 39 44.48 -44.17 -14.73
CA LYS A 39 44.44 -44.65 -13.33
C LYS A 39 43.00 -44.84 -12.85
N ALA A 40 42.12 -43.85 -13.09
CA ALA A 40 40.70 -43.93 -12.78
C ALA A 40 40.00 -44.99 -13.64
N ARG A 41 40.36 -45.09 -14.93
CA ARG A 41 39.85 -46.12 -15.85
C ARG A 41 40.11 -47.54 -15.34
N LYS A 42 41.34 -47.83 -14.89
CA LYS A 42 41.71 -49.15 -14.35
C LYS A 42 40.99 -49.45 -13.03
N HIS A 43 40.83 -48.45 -12.16
CA HIS A 43 40.20 -48.61 -10.86
C HIS A 43 38.70 -48.93 -10.97
N TYR A 44 37.97 -48.26 -11.87
CA TYR A 44 36.52 -48.44 -12.04
C TYR A 44 36.12 -49.37 -13.21
N GLN A 45 37.09 -50.04 -13.85
CA GLN A 45 36.86 -51.01 -14.95
C GLN A 45 36.04 -50.48 -16.14
N PHE A 46 36.19 -49.20 -16.52
CA PHE A 46 35.48 -48.64 -17.69
C PHE A 46 35.90 -49.34 -19.00
N ASN A 47 34.93 -49.93 -19.71
CA ASN A 47 35.14 -50.58 -21.00
C ASN A 47 35.09 -49.57 -22.16
N LEU A 48 36.22 -49.38 -22.86
CA LEU A 48 36.32 -48.47 -24.02
C LEU A 48 35.46 -48.87 -25.23
N LYS A 49 34.89 -50.09 -25.26
CA LYS A 49 33.99 -50.54 -26.32
C LYS A 49 32.51 -50.23 -26.06
N MET A 50 32.17 -49.58 -24.94
CA MET A 50 30.79 -49.10 -24.71
C MET A 50 30.48 -47.97 -25.70
N LYS A 51 29.76 -48.30 -26.77
CA LYS A 51 29.32 -47.42 -27.88
C LYS A 51 28.30 -46.33 -27.47
N ASP A 52 27.99 -46.19 -26.18
CA ASP A 52 26.84 -45.40 -25.73
C ASP A 52 27.17 -43.96 -25.28
N ILE A 53 28.44 -43.56 -25.27
CA ILE A 53 28.87 -42.22 -24.83
C ILE A 53 29.92 -41.69 -25.81
N ASP A 54 29.51 -40.78 -26.68
CA ASP A 54 30.37 -40.23 -27.72
C ASP A 54 31.24 -39.08 -27.20
N GLU A 55 30.73 -38.26 -26.27
CA GLU A 55 31.40 -37.04 -25.76
C GLU A 55 31.04 -36.74 -24.29
N ILE A 56 31.98 -36.15 -23.55
CA ILE A 56 31.78 -35.59 -22.21
C ILE A 56 32.10 -34.09 -22.26
N ALA A 57 31.11 -33.25 -21.97
CA ALA A 57 31.27 -31.79 -21.88
C ALA A 57 31.17 -31.31 -20.43
N ILE A 58 32.04 -30.38 -20.03
CA ILE A 58 32.00 -29.72 -18.72
C ILE A 58 31.53 -28.29 -18.96
N GLU A 59 30.43 -27.89 -18.32
CA GLU A 59 29.96 -26.50 -18.36
C GLU A 59 30.89 -25.60 -17.53
N ASN A 60 31.26 -24.45 -18.10
CA ASN A 60 31.92 -23.39 -17.34
C ASN A 60 30.96 -22.87 -16.27
N LYS A 61 31.46 -22.79 -15.04
CA LYS A 61 30.70 -22.37 -13.86
C LYS A 61 30.20 -20.93 -14.03
N THR A 62 28.89 -20.72 -14.10
CA THR A 62 28.30 -19.41 -13.76
C THR A 62 28.19 -19.36 -12.24
N ASN A 63 29.10 -18.63 -11.62
CA ASN A 63 29.21 -18.51 -10.18
C ASN A 63 28.07 -17.62 -9.65
N LEU A 64 27.01 -18.21 -9.11
CA LEU A 64 26.06 -17.47 -8.27
C LEU A 64 25.83 -18.23 -6.98
N ALA A 65 26.07 -17.56 -5.85
CA ALA A 65 25.59 -17.98 -4.54
C ALA A 65 24.13 -17.57 -4.36
N GLU A 66 23.34 -18.36 -3.61
CA GLU A 66 21.96 -18.01 -3.24
C GLU A 66 21.88 -16.64 -2.55
N PHE A 67 20.89 -15.85 -2.94
CA PHE A 67 20.62 -14.55 -2.34
C PHE A 67 19.51 -14.71 -1.30
N GLU A 68 19.86 -15.00 -0.05
CA GLU A 68 18.92 -14.82 1.05
C GLU A 68 18.66 -13.32 1.25
N GLU A 69 17.40 -12.91 1.26
CA GLU A 69 17.03 -11.50 1.47
C GLU A 69 17.37 -10.99 2.88
N SER A 70 17.71 -11.87 3.82
CA SER A 70 18.28 -11.56 5.14
C SER A 70 19.78 -11.30 5.04
N LEU A 71 20.15 -10.03 4.92
CA LEU A 71 21.54 -9.59 4.80
C LEU A 71 22.28 -9.73 6.15
N ASN A 72 23.27 -10.62 6.20
CA ASN A 72 24.46 -10.44 7.06
C ASN A 72 25.68 -11.27 6.63
N GLN A 73 26.00 -11.33 5.33
CA GLN A 73 27.28 -11.89 4.85
C GLN A 73 27.96 -11.05 3.75
N ASP A 74 29.14 -10.54 4.16
CA ASP A 74 30.34 -10.06 3.46
C ASP A 74 30.30 -9.03 2.31
N LYS A 75 31.12 -7.98 2.50
CA LYS A 75 31.55 -7.01 1.48
C LYS A 75 32.24 -7.66 0.28
N LEU A 76 32.83 -8.85 0.45
CA LEU A 76 33.42 -9.64 -0.63
C LEU A 76 32.37 -10.11 -1.64
N THR A 77 31.20 -10.53 -1.15
CA THR A 77 30.06 -10.92 -1.99
C THR A 77 29.56 -9.73 -2.80
N LEU A 78 29.40 -8.57 -2.16
CA LEU A 78 29.03 -7.32 -2.84
C LEU A 78 30.06 -6.92 -3.90
N LEU A 79 31.37 -6.95 -3.55
CA LEU A 79 32.46 -6.59 -4.46
C LEU A 79 32.51 -7.53 -5.68
N TYR A 80 32.35 -8.83 -5.44
CA TYR A 80 32.27 -9.84 -6.50
C TYR A 80 31.13 -9.56 -7.47
N TYR A 81 29.92 -9.30 -6.96
CA TYR A 81 28.74 -9.06 -7.80
C TYR A 81 28.78 -7.74 -8.55
N VAL A 82 29.26 -6.67 -7.91
CA VAL A 82 29.40 -5.37 -8.59
C VAL A 82 30.41 -5.46 -9.74
N ASN A 83 31.54 -6.14 -9.54
CA ASN A 83 32.53 -6.36 -10.59
C ASN A 83 31.95 -7.18 -11.76
N MET A 84 31.21 -8.25 -11.46
CA MET A 84 30.56 -9.05 -12.51
C MET A 84 29.51 -8.24 -13.29
N LEU A 85 28.69 -7.43 -12.62
CA LEU A 85 27.71 -6.56 -13.29
C LEU A 85 28.39 -5.51 -14.20
N GLU A 86 29.56 -5.02 -13.81
CA GLU A 86 30.37 -4.11 -14.61
C GLU A 86 31.02 -4.81 -15.81
N GLU A 87 31.59 -6.00 -15.63
CA GLU A 87 32.16 -6.83 -16.71
C GLU A 87 31.12 -7.19 -17.77
N CYS A 88 29.90 -7.51 -17.35
CA CYS A 88 28.75 -7.75 -18.22
C CYS A 88 28.15 -6.45 -18.82
N LYS A 89 28.72 -5.28 -18.53
CA LYS A 89 28.26 -3.95 -18.98
C LYS A 89 26.84 -3.58 -18.56
N ILE A 90 26.31 -4.19 -17.50
CA ILE A 90 24.99 -3.88 -16.95
C ILE A 90 25.04 -2.55 -16.19
N ILE A 91 26.16 -2.26 -15.54
CA ILE A 91 26.45 -1.00 -14.86
C ILE A 91 27.76 -0.41 -15.39
N CYS A 92 27.90 0.91 -15.32
CA CYS A 92 29.16 1.60 -15.63
C CYS A 92 30.05 1.75 -14.38
N GLU A 93 31.34 2.02 -14.59
CA GLU A 93 32.36 2.21 -13.55
C GLU A 93 31.94 3.22 -12.47
N LYS A 94 31.31 4.33 -12.87
CA LYS A 94 30.77 5.33 -11.93
C LYS A 94 29.67 4.76 -11.01
N THR A 95 28.85 3.85 -11.54
CA THR A 95 27.77 3.20 -10.78
C THR A 95 28.31 2.09 -9.88
N SER A 96 29.33 1.36 -10.37
CA SER A 96 30.11 0.39 -9.60
C SER A 96 30.75 1.02 -8.37
N ALA A 97 31.50 2.11 -8.55
CA ALA A 97 32.11 2.88 -7.46
C ALA A 97 31.08 3.39 -6.43
N ARG A 98 29.88 3.79 -6.89
CA ARG A 98 28.79 4.25 -6.00
C ARG A 98 28.17 3.12 -5.19
N LEU A 99 27.99 1.93 -5.80
CA LEU A 99 27.47 0.75 -5.11
C LEU A 99 28.45 0.23 -4.05
N LEU A 100 29.76 0.28 -4.32
CA LEU A 100 30.81 -0.15 -3.39
C LEU A 100 31.03 0.82 -2.23
N SER A 101 30.82 2.13 -2.44
CA SER A 101 31.04 3.16 -1.42
C SER A 101 29.87 3.40 -0.47
N SER A 102 28.62 3.21 -0.92
CA SER A 102 27.43 3.64 -0.17
C SER A 102 26.34 2.57 0.02
N PHE A 103 26.54 1.36 -0.52
CA PHE A 103 25.60 0.23 -0.58
C PHE A 103 24.12 0.57 -0.39
N SER A 104 23.37 0.65 -1.50
CA SER A 104 21.91 0.68 -1.47
C SER A 104 21.34 -0.64 -1.94
N LYS A 105 20.77 -1.43 -1.02
CA LYS A 105 20.11 -2.73 -1.31
C LYS A 105 19.09 -2.59 -2.45
N LYS A 106 18.23 -1.56 -2.42
CA LYS A 106 17.20 -1.32 -3.43
C LYS A 106 17.78 -1.12 -4.84
N ILE A 107 18.88 -0.37 -4.95
CA ILE A 107 19.54 -0.09 -6.23
C ILE A 107 20.27 -1.34 -6.72
N PHE A 108 21.01 -2.02 -5.84
CA PHE A 108 21.71 -3.26 -6.17
C PHE A 108 20.76 -4.36 -6.65
N THR A 109 19.67 -4.61 -5.91
CA THR A 109 18.65 -5.60 -6.28
C THR A 109 18.02 -5.28 -7.63
N LYS A 110 17.81 -4.00 -7.97
CA LYS A 110 17.29 -3.58 -9.27
C LYS A 110 18.21 -4.03 -10.42
N PHE A 111 19.51 -3.80 -10.30
CA PHE A 111 20.49 -4.17 -11.34
C PHE A 111 20.76 -5.67 -11.41
N CYS A 112 20.82 -6.33 -10.26
CA CYS A 112 20.97 -7.78 -10.18
C CYS A 112 19.78 -8.49 -10.84
N LYS A 113 18.54 -8.06 -10.58
CA LYS A 113 17.33 -8.63 -11.21
C LYS A 113 17.26 -8.41 -12.73
N SER A 114 18.08 -7.53 -13.29
CA SER A 114 18.18 -7.30 -14.74
C SER A 114 19.34 -8.03 -15.42
N SER A 115 20.14 -8.82 -14.68
CA SER A 115 21.24 -9.58 -15.28
C SER A 115 20.77 -10.89 -15.90
N ASP A 116 21.42 -11.30 -17.00
CA ASP A 116 21.16 -12.59 -17.64
C ASP A 116 21.37 -13.75 -16.65
N ASP A 117 22.38 -13.67 -15.79
CA ASP A 117 22.67 -14.69 -14.79
C ASP A 117 21.54 -14.86 -13.75
N TYR A 118 20.94 -13.76 -13.28
CA TYR A 118 19.78 -13.83 -12.38
C TYR A 118 18.60 -14.49 -13.07
N ILE A 119 18.34 -14.11 -14.33
CA ILE A 119 17.26 -14.67 -15.14
C ILE A 119 17.48 -16.16 -15.41
N GLU A 120 18.70 -16.59 -15.73
CA GLU A 120 19.05 -18.00 -15.90
C GLU A 120 18.87 -18.80 -14.61
N ASN A 121 19.39 -18.29 -13.49
CA ASN A 121 19.27 -18.98 -12.20
C ASN A 121 17.80 -19.12 -11.81
N ALA A 122 17.05 -18.02 -11.74
CA ALA A 122 15.63 -18.04 -11.36
C ALA A 122 14.79 -18.92 -12.30
N SER A 123 15.08 -18.92 -13.61
CA SER A 123 14.41 -19.81 -14.56
C SER A 123 14.72 -21.29 -14.30
N SER A 124 15.94 -21.61 -13.85
CA SER A 124 16.32 -22.98 -13.50
C SER A 124 15.46 -23.56 -12.36
N TRP A 125 15.15 -22.75 -11.34
CA TRP A 125 14.27 -23.15 -10.24
C TRP A 125 12.85 -23.44 -10.72
N ILE A 126 12.33 -22.62 -11.62
CA ILE A 126 10.99 -22.80 -12.20
C ILE A 126 10.95 -24.07 -13.07
N ILE A 127 11.97 -24.31 -13.91
CA ILE A 127 12.10 -25.53 -14.71
C ILE A 127 12.14 -26.77 -13.81
N GLN A 128 12.90 -26.72 -12.72
CA GLN A 128 12.98 -27.81 -11.76
C GLN A 128 11.64 -28.06 -11.06
N ALA A 129 10.93 -27.01 -10.64
CA ALA A 129 9.61 -27.12 -10.01
C ALA A 129 8.60 -27.80 -10.95
N ILE A 130 8.53 -27.37 -12.21
CA ILE A 130 7.70 -28.01 -13.25
C ILE A 130 8.13 -29.47 -13.45
N GLY A 131 9.43 -29.73 -13.54
CA GLY A 131 9.97 -31.08 -13.67
C GLY A 131 9.59 -32.00 -12.50
N ARG A 132 9.55 -31.49 -11.26
CA ARG A 132 9.10 -32.22 -10.06
C ARG A 132 7.61 -32.54 -10.13
N CYS A 133 6.78 -31.56 -10.51
CA CYS A 133 5.34 -31.76 -10.73
C CYS A 133 5.04 -32.79 -11.84
N ASN A 134 5.95 -32.93 -12.81
CA ASN A 134 5.79 -33.88 -13.92
C ASN A 134 6.13 -35.33 -13.55
N ARG A 135 6.90 -35.53 -12.48
CA ARG A 135 7.34 -36.86 -12.01
C ARG A 135 6.38 -37.51 -11.03
N THR A 136 5.56 -36.74 -10.31
CA THR A 136 4.57 -37.32 -9.40
C THR A 136 3.53 -38.10 -10.22
N LYS A 137 3.26 -39.36 -9.84
CA LYS A 137 2.39 -40.33 -10.54
C LYS A 137 0.93 -39.88 -10.75
N VAL A 138 0.58 -38.66 -10.35
CA VAL A 138 -0.72 -38.04 -10.59
C VAL A 138 -0.63 -37.26 -11.91
N ARG A 139 -0.65 -37.99 -13.05
CA ARG A 139 -0.90 -37.36 -14.35
C ARG A 139 -2.36 -36.94 -14.41
N CYS A 140 -2.67 -35.79 -13.83
CA CYS A 140 -3.96 -35.15 -14.00
C CYS A 140 -4.13 -34.78 -15.48
N ILE A 141 -5.28 -35.10 -16.08
CA ILE A 141 -5.59 -34.85 -17.51
C ILE A 141 -5.54 -33.34 -17.82
N LYS A 142 -5.79 -32.50 -16.81
CA LYS A 142 -5.65 -31.04 -16.87
C LYS A 142 -4.78 -30.56 -15.72
N ARG A 143 -3.87 -29.62 -16.01
CA ARG A 143 -2.98 -29.00 -15.02
C ARG A 143 -3.12 -27.48 -15.12
N ASN A 144 -3.49 -26.86 -14.01
CA ASN A 144 -3.50 -25.42 -13.89
C ASN A 144 -2.18 -24.98 -13.27
N ILE A 145 -1.44 -24.14 -13.98
CA ILE A 145 -0.16 -23.59 -13.52
C ILE A 145 -0.38 -22.12 -13.26
N TYR A 146 -0.25 -21.71 -11.99
CA TYR A 146 -0.40 -20.32 -11.57
C TYR A 146 0.99 -19.72 -11.41
N LEU A 147 1.22 -18.56 -12.04
CA LEU A 147 2.47 -17.81 -11.94
C LEU A 147 2.17 -16.47 -11.27
N ASN A 148 3.01 -16.08 -10.32
CA ASN A 148 3.02 -14.71 -9.82
C ASN A 148 3.74 -13.78 -10.82
N LEU A 149 3.57 -12.47 -10.63
CA LEU A 149 4.13 -11.46 -11.54
C LEU A 149 5.66 -11.53 -11.66
N ASP A 150 6.35 -11.87 -10.58
CA ASP A 150 7.82 -11.95 -10.59
C ASP A 150 8.32 -13.16 -11.39
N ALA A 151 7.69 -14.33 -11.24
CA ALA A 151 8.00 -15.50 -12.06
C ALA A 151 7.64 -15.26 -13.53
N ALA A 152 6.52 -14.60 -13.82
CA ALA A 152 6.13 -14.25 -15.18
C ALA A 152 7.17 -13.31 -15.85
N LYS A 153 7.66 -12.30 -15.14
CA LYS A 153 8.72 -11.39 -15.64
C LYS A 153 10.02 -12.13 -15.93
N VAL A 154 10.47 -12.99 -15.00
CA VAL A 154 11.68 -13.80 -15.19
C VAL A 154 11.55 -14.68 -16.43
N LEU A 155 10.43 -15.40 -16.56
CA LEU A 155 10.17 -16.29 -17.70
C LEU A 155 10.08 -15.54 -19.04
N SER A 156 9.56 -14.31 -19.03
CA SER A 156 9.48 -13.49 -20.25
C SER A 156 10.84 -13.04 -20.77
N GLN A 157 11.81 -12.85 -19.87
CA GLN A 157 13.16 -12.38 -20.19
C GLN A 157 14.13 -13.53 -20.50
N PHE A 158 13.84 -14.74 -20.02
CA PHE A 158 14.69 -15.91 -20.26
C PHE A 158 14.80 -16.21 -21.76
N ASN A 159 16.00 -16.40 -22.31
CA ASN A 159 16.17 -16.73 -23.73
C ASN A 159 16.08 -18.25 -23.96
N LEU A 160 15.12 -18.69 -24.80
CA LEU A 160 14.95 -20.12 -25.12
C LEU A 160 15.88 -20.61 -26.25
N LYS A 161 16.50 -19.71 -27.00
CA LYS A 161 17.29 -20.08 -28.17
C LYS A 161 18.50 -20.92 -27.75
N GLY A 162 18.66 -22.10 -28.35
CA GLY A 162 19.73 -23.04 -28.02
C GLY A 162 19.56 -23.77 -26.69
N ARG A 163 18.35 -23.80 -26.11
CA ARG A 163 18.06 -24.47 -24.82
C ARG A 163 17.09 -25.64 -25.00
N ASP A 164 17.45 -26.79 -24.46
CA ASP A 164 16.57 -27.95 -24.31
C ASP A 164 15.86 -27.90 -22.94
N THR A 165 14.53 -27.77 -22.97
CA THR A 165 13.67 -27.58 -21.79
C THR A 165 12.40 -28.44 -21.90
N VAL A 166 11.77 -28.75 -20.75
CA VAL A 166 10.52 -29.52 -20.69
C VAL A 166 9.39 -28.83 -21.47
N GLN A 167 8.53 -29.62 -22.13
CA GLN A 167 7.44 -29.11 -22.98
C GLN A 167 6.50 -28.15 -22.24
N ASP A 168 6.16 -28.44 -20.97
CA ASP A 168 5.33 -27.57 -20.15
C ASP A 168 5.96 -26.19 -19.94
N PHE A 169 7.29 -26.09 -19.84
CA PHE A 169 7.99 -24.82 -19.75
C PHE A 169 7.93 -24.05 -21.07
N LYS A 170 8.13 -24.74 -22.21
CA LYS A 170 7.97 -24.15 -23.55
C LYS A 170 6.55 -23.62 -23.76
N PHE A 171 5.54 -24.40 -23.34
CA PHE A 171 4.13 -24.01 -23.38
C PHE A 171 3.85 -22.77 -22.52
N ILE A 172 4.29 -22.76 -21.26
CA ILE A 172 4.13 -21.61 -20.36
C ILE A 172 4.75 -20.36 -20.99
N LYS A 173 5.96 -20.46 -21.53
CA LYS A 173 6.63 -19.31 -22.14
C LYS A 173 5.93 -18.83 -23.40
N GLN A 174 5.45 -19.73 -24.26
CA GLN A 174 4.62 -19.36 -25.42
C GLN A 174 3.32 -18.68 -24.97
N GLN A 175 2.66 -19.19 -23.93
CA GLN A 175 1.46 -18.58 -23.36
C GLN A 175 1.75 -17.19 -22.78
N LEU A 176 2.89 -17.01 -22.13
CA LEU A 176 3.35 -15.71 -21.65
C LEU A 176 3.62 -14.77 -22.82
N GLU A 177 4.34 -15.18 -23.86
CA GLU A 177 4.60 -14.35 -25.04
C GLU A 177 3.29 -13.96 -25.77
N SER A 178 2.29 -14.85 -25.80
CA SER A 178 0.96 -14.56 -26.37
C SER A 178 0.07 -13.68 -25.47
N ASN A 179 0.18 -13.80 -24.13
CA ASN A 179 -0.68 -13.08 -23.18
C ASN A 179 -0.05 -11.78 -22.64
N LEU A 180 1.28 -11.64 -22.62
CA LEU A 180 2.00 -10.44 -22.15
C LEU A 180 1.80 -9.24 -23.08
N SER A 181 1.53 -9.47 -24.37
CA SER A 181 1.29 -8.38 -25.33
C SER A 181 -0.03 -7.63 -25.08
N LEU A 182 -1.04 -8.29 -24.49
CA LEU A 182 -2.37 -7.72 -24.27
C LEU A 182 -2.60 -7.23 -22.82
N THR A 183 -1.99 -7.88 -21.83
CA THR A 183 -2.30 -7.60 -20.41
C THR A 183 -1.38 -6.55 -19.78
N ASP A 184 -0.08 -6.56 -20.11
CA ASP A 184 0.92 -5.70 -19.47
C ASP A 184 0.93 -4.26 -20.03
N ASN A 185 0.67 -4.10 -21.33
CA ASN A 185 0.54 -2.77 -21.95
C ASN A 185 -0.77 -2.08 -21.56
N HIS A 186 -1.88 -2.84 -21.46
CA HIS A 186 -3.17 -2.26 -21.08
C HIS A 186 -3.16 -1.83 -19.61
N ILE A 187 -2.64 -2.66 -18.70
CA ILE A 187 -2.54 -2.34 -17.26
C ILE A 187 -1.54 -1.21 -17.00
N LYS A 188 -0.33 -1.22 -17.59
CA LYS A 188 0.63 -0.11 -17.42
C LYS A 188 0.11 1.22 -17.98
N ASN A 189 -0.59 1.19 -19.12
CA ASN A 189 -1.23 2.39 -19.68
C ASN A 189 -2.38 2.88 -18.79
N LEU A 190 -3.19 1.99 -18.23
CA LEU A 190 -4.24 2.35 -17.28
C LEU A 190 -3.69 2.99 -16.01
N THR A 191 -2.66 2.40 -15.38
CA THR A 191 -2.06 2.94 -14.15
C THR A 191 -1.48 4.33 -14.37
N SER A 192 -0.74 4.54 -15.46
CA SER A 192 -0.18 5.86 -15.78
C SER A 192 -1.25 6.91 -16.13
N ILE A 193 -2.31 6.53 -16.85
CA ILE A 193 -3.47 7.40 -17.10
C ILE A 193 -4.16 7.79 -15.78
N LEU A 194 -4.32 6.82 -14.89
CA LEU A 194 -4.92 6.99 -13.57
C LEU A 194 -4.10 7.89 -12.66
N GLU A 195 -2.80 7.66 -12.56
CA GLU A 195 -1.88 8.51 -11.80
C GLU A 195 -1.94 9.95 -12.29
N ARG A 196 -1.86 10.15 -13.62
CA ARG A 196 -1.99 11.47 -14.23
C ARG A 196 -3.35 12.11 -13.92
N LYS A 197 -4.44 11.35 -14.02
CA LYS A 197 -5.79 11.84 -13.71
C LYS A 197 -5.91 12.20 -12.22
N ASN A 198 -5.42 11.36 -11.33
CA ASN A 198 -5.40 11.59 -9.88
C ASN A 198 -4.62 12.87 -9.53
N GLN A 199 -3.48 13.11 -10.17
CA GLN A 199 -2.69 14.32 -9.97
C GLN A 199 -3.39 15.58 -10.51
N ILE A 200 -3.99 15.51 -11.71
CA ILE A 200 -4.78 16.61 -12.27
C ILE A 200 -5.91 17.01 -11.31
N ILE A 201 -6.57 16.01 -10.72
CA ILE A 201 -7.68 16.22 -9.81
C ILE A 201 -7.20 16.74 -8.47
N GLN A 202 -6.12 16.20 -7.91
CA GLN A 202 -5.50 16.76 -6.72
C GLN A 202 -5.19 18.25 -6.92
N ASN A 203 -4.58 18.62 -8.04
CA ASN A 203 -4.28 20.02 -8.35
C ASN A 203 -5.56 20.85 -8.50
N TYR A 204 -6.58 20.31 -9.17
CA TYR A 204 -7.87 20.98 -9.32
C TYR A 204 -8.55 21.22 -7.97
N PHE A 205 -8.63 20.22 -7.10
CA PHE A 205 -9.27 20.33 -5.79
C PHE A 205 -8.50 21.26 -4.86
N ASN A 206 -7.16 21.17 -4.87
CA ASN A 206 -6.31 22.09 -4.12
C ASN A 206 -6.59 23.53 -4.55
N GLY A 207 -6.51 23.84 -5.84
CA GLY A 207 -6.68 25.21 -6.34
C GLY A 207 -8.13 25.73 -6.31
N GLN A 208 -9.14 24.87 -6.44
CA GLN A 208 -10.55 25.32 -6.45
C GLN A 208 -11.16 25.44 -5.06
N PHE A 209 -10.77 24.57 -4.12
CA PHE A 209 -11.36 24.53 -2.79
C PHE A 209 -10.33 24.86 -1.72
N LEU A 210 -9.32 24.02 -1.53
CA LEU A 210 -8.50 24.05 -0.31
C LEU A 210 -7.64 25.32 -0.20
N GLU A 211 -6.97 25.74 -1.27
CA GLU A 211 -6.16 26.96 -1.30
C GLU A 211 -7.02 28.21 -1.11
N LYS A 212 -8.20 28.26 -1.75
CA LYS A 212 -9.13 29.38 -1.60
C LYS A 212 -9.77 29.45 -0.21
N ILE A 213 -10.13 28.29 0.36
CA ILE A 213 -10.60 28.20 1.75
C ILE A 213 -9.50 28.71 2.68
N GLN A 214 -8.25 28.28 2.47
CA GLN A 214 -7.12 28.73 3.27
C GLN A 214 -6.86 30.24 3.11
N GLU A 215 -6.95 30.78 1.90
CA GLU A 215 -6.86 32.20 1.61
C GLU A 215 -7.91 32.99 2.42
N TYR A 216 -9.18 32.61 2.31
CA TYR A 216 -10.25 33.27 3.04
C TYR A 216 -10.13 33.10 4.56
N ASN A 217 -9.78 31.91 5.05
CA ASN A 217 -9.51 31.69 6.46
C ASN A 217 -8.43 32.65 6.97
N ASN A 218 -7.32 32.78 6.23
CA ASN A 218 -6.22 33.68 6.60
C ASN A 218 -6.65 35.14 6.58
N LEU A 219 -7.46 35.55 5.60
CA LEU A 219 -8.02 36.91 5.55
C LEU A 219 -8.92 37.20 6.74
N ILE A 220 -9.71 36.22 7.18
CA ILE A 220 -10.61 36.37 8.33
C ILE A 220 -9.82 36.37 9.65
N ILE A 221 -8.91 35.41 9.84
CA ILE A 221 -8.14 35.25 11.08
C ILE A 221 -7.17 36.42 11.32
N ASN A 222 -6.49 36.89 10.27
CA ASN A 222 -5.44 37.92 10.39
C ASN A 222 -5.96 39.34 10.18
N SER A 223 -7.28 39.53 10.01
CA SER A 223 -7.86 40.85 9.88
C SER A 223 -7.62 41.66 11.15
N LYS A 224 -7.00 42.85 11.00
CA LYS A 224 -6.77 43.79 12.12
C LYS A 224 -8.06 44.47 12.58
N GLU A 225 -9.05 44.55 11.69
CA GLU A 225 -10.41 45.05 11.94
C GLU A 225 -11.40 43.89 11.85
N ASN A 226 -12.68 44.11 12.16
CA ASN A 226 -13.70 43.08 11.95
C ASN A 226 -13.63 42.57 10.49
N PRO A 227 -13.57 41.24 10.27
CA PRO A 227 -13.43 40.69 8.93
C PRO A 227 -14.56 41.17 8.02
N ASP A 228 -14.18 41.58 6.80
CA ASP A 228 -15.11 42.07 5.80
C ASP A 228 -16.24 41.06 5.54
N GLN A 229 -17.49 41.51 5.65
CA GLN A 229 -18.67 40.65 5.49
C GLN A 229 -18.71 39.98 4.11
N LYS A 230 -18.19 40.64 3.07
CA LYS A 230 -18.12 40.06 1.73
C LYS A 230 -17.13 38.89 1.69
N THR A 231 -16.01 38.97 2.41
CA THR A 231 -15.05 37.87 2.56
C THR A 231 -15.68 36.65 3.24
N ILE A 232 -16.40 36.87 4.35
CA ILE A 232 -17.12 35.80 5.06
C ILE A 232 -18.19 35.17 4.16
N GLN A 233 -18.95 36.00 3.43
CA GLN A 233 -19.99 35.52 2.51
C GLN A 233 -19.40 34.69 1.36
N ASN A 234 -18.27 35.11 0.78
CA ASN A 234 -17.58 34.34 -0.25
C ASN A 234 -17.10 32.98 0.27
N LEU A 235 -16.54 32.94 1.49
CA LEU A 235 -16.16 31.68 2.12
C LEU A 235 -17.38 30.80 2.38
N LYS A 236 -18.49 31.37 2.86
CA LYS A 236 -19.75 30.63 3.09
C LYS A 236 -20.24 29.96 1.81
N GLU A 237 -20.25 30.67 0.70
CA GLU A 237 -20.68 30.14 -0.60
C GLU A 237 -19.72 29.05 -1.12
N LEU A 238 -18.41 29.26 -0.97
CA LEU A 238 -17.41 28.27 -1.34
C LEU A 238 -17.53 27.00 -0.48
N TYR A 239 -17.66 27.15 0.83
CA TYR A 239 -17.80 26.04 1.77
C TYR A 239 -19.08 25.25 1.50
N LYS A 240 -20.21 25.92 1.25
CA LYS A 240 -21.46 25.24 0.87
C LYS A 240 -21.31 24.39 -0.40
N LYS A 241 -20.62 24.91 -1.43
CA LYS A 241 -20.33 24.13 -2.65
C LYS A 241 -19.43 22.92 -2.33
N TYR A 242 -18.43 23.12 -1.48
CA TYR A 242 -17.53 22.06 -1.06
C TYR A 242 -18.25 20.96 -0.25
N GLU A 243 -19.04 21.32 0.76
CA GLU A 243 -19.82 20.38 1.57
C GLU A 243 -20.83 19.58 0.75
N ASN A 244 -21.54 20.24 -0.18
CA ASN A 244 -22.44 19.54 -1.10
C ASN A 244 -21.69 18.51 -1.95
N PHE A 245 -20.47 18.85 -2.39
CA PHE A 245 -19.62 17.92 -3.10
C PHE A 245 -19.16 16.75 -2.20
N ARG A 246 -18.71 17.01 -0.97
CA ARG A 246 -18.29 15.96 -0.02
C ARG A 246 -19.44 15.00 0.30
N ALA A 247 -20.64 15.54 0.53
CA ALA A 247 -21.85 14.76 0.75
C ALA A 247 -22.23 13.93 -0.48
N HIS A 248 -22.08 14.48 -1.69
CA HIS A 248 -22.30 13.75 -2.92
C HIS A 248 -21.33 12.57 -3.06
N ILE A 249 -20.03 12.77 -2.82
CA ILE A 249 -19.01 11.71 -2.85
C ILE A 249 -19.31 10.61 -1.82
N LEU A 250 -19.73 10.98 -0.61
CA LEU A 250 -20.10 10.02 0.43
C LEU A 250 -21.31 9.16 0.01
N LYS A 251 -22.30 9.79 -0.64
CA LYS A 251 -23.53 9.12 -1.10
C LYS A 251 -23.33 8.27 -2.36
N TYR A 252 -22.40 8.64 -3.24
CA TYR A 252 -22.18 7.98 -4.52
C TYR A 252 -20.71 7.55 -4.71
N PRO A 253 -20.16 6.66 -3.87
CA PRO A 253 -18.79 6.19 -4.01
C PRO A 253 -18.51 5.41 -5.31
N THR A 254 -19.58 4.84 -5.90
CA THR A 254 -19.61 4.29 -7.24
C THR A 254 -20.82 4.85 -7.97
N LYS A 255 -20.75 4.98 -9.30
CA LYS A 255 -21.88 5.45 -10.09
C LYS A 255 -21.98 4.74 -11.43
N VAL A 256 -23.23 4.55 -11.87
CA VAL A 256 -23.53 4.17 -13.25
C VAL A 256 -23.04 5.29 -14.16
N TYR A 257 -22.47 4.92 -15.31
CA TYR A 257 -21.88 5.83 -16.27
C TYR A 257 -22.73 7.10 -16.47
N SER A 258 -22.14 8.25 -16.16
CA SER A 258 -22.68 9.58 -16.49
C SER A 258 -21.50 10.50 -16.79
N GLU A 259 -21.60 11.28 -17.86
CA GLU A 259 -20.45 12.03 -18.41
C GLU A 259 -19.73 12.92 -17.38
N ASN A 260 -18.40 12.92 -17.48
CA ASN A 260 -17.44 13.95 -17.03
C ASN A 260 -17.59 14.49 -15.61
N HIS A 261 -17.70 13.62 -14.61
CA HIS A 261 -17.46 14.05 -13.23
C HIS A 261 -16.00 13.81 -12.86
N LEU A 262 -15.22 14.91 -12.75
CA LEU A 262 -13.77 14.91 -12.49
C LEU A 262 -13.36 13.91 -11.40
N ALA A 263 -14.12 13.83 -10.31
CA ALA A 263 -13.82 12.96 -9.17
C ALA A 263 -13.79 11.45 -9.45
N TYR A 264 -14.36 11.00 -10.57
CA TYR A 264 -14.54 9.59 -10.88
C TYR A 264 -13.61 9.14 -12.00
N PHE A 265 -13.15 7.90 -11.87
CA PHE A 265 -12.46 7.17 -12.91
C PHE A 265 -13.40 6.18 -13.57
N ASP A 266 -13.55 6.32 -14.88
CA ASP A 266 -14.34 5.42 -15.70
C ASP A 266 -13.45 4.32 -16.25
N TYR A 267 -13.84 3.08 -16.00
CA TYR A 267 -13.22 1.89 -16.52
C TYR A 267 -14.14 1.25 -17.54
N LYS A 268 -13.55 0.67 -18.60
CA LYS A 268 -14.33 0.05 -19.68
C LYS A 268 -15.12 -1.16 -19.18
N ASP A 269 -14.55 -1.89 -18.23
CA ASP A 269 -15.18 -3.04 -17.62
C ASP A 269 -15.79 -2.69 -16.27
N LYS A 270 -16.69 -3.54 -15.79
CA LYS A 270 -17.23 -3.42 -14.44
C LYS A 270 -16.16 -3.70 -13.39
N ILE A 271 -16.01 -2.77 -12.45
CA ILE A 271 -15.14 -2.83 -11.28
C ILE A 271 -15.96 -3.27 -10.07
N SER A 272 -15.57 -4.39 -9.45
CA SER A 272 -16.14 -4.84 -8.16
C SER A 272 -15.41 -4.27 -6.94
N GLY A 273 -14.20 -3.74 -7.14
CA GLY A 273 -13.33 -3.15 -6.11
C GLY A 273 -11.96 -2.80 -6.69
N TYR A 274 -11.17 -2.06 -5.92
CA TYR A 274 -9.79 -1.72 -6.31
C TYR A 274 -8.89 -1.61 -5.07
N LEU A 275 -7.58 -1.78 -5.26
CA LEU A 275 -6.54 -1.53 -4.26
C LEU A 275 -5.59 -0.45 -4.76
N ALA A 276 -5.48 0.64 -4.00
CA ALA A 276 -4.59 1.78 -4.20
C ALA A 276 -3.41 1.70 -3.24
N THR A 277 -2.20 1.52 -3.78
CA THR A 277 -0.97 1.56 -2.98
C THR A 277 -0.39 2.96 -3.09
N PHE A 278 0.03 3.53 -1.96
CA PHE A 278 0.68 4.84 -1.92
C PHE A 278 2.09 4.72 -1.37
N ASN A 279 2.97 5.65 -1.75
CA ASN A 279 4.27 5.82 -1.10
C ASN A 279 4.13 6.69 0.17
N ASN A 280 5.24 6.88 0.90
CA ASN A 280 5.27 7.68 2.13
C ASN A 280 4.98 9.19 1.91
N GLU A 281 4.94 9.65 0.66
CA GLU A 281 4.62 11.02 0.26
C GLU A 281 3.16 11.14 -0.22
N ASN A 282 2.34 10.12 0.02
CA ASN A 282 0.95 9.99 -0.46
C ASN A 282 0.82 10.00 -2.00
N ASN A 283 1.90 9.72 -2.73
CA ASN A 283 1.84 9.52 -4.18
C ASN A 283 1.33 8.11 -4.48
N LEU A 284 0.35 8.02 -5.38
CA LEU A 284 -0.18 6.75 -5.85
C LEU A 284 0.92 5.96 -6.59
N LEU A 285 1.17 4.73 -6.16
CA LEU A 285 2.16 3.81 -6.73
C LEU A 285 1.54 2.79 -7.67
N CYS A 286 0.34 2.30 -7.35
CA CYS A 286 -0.41 1.40 -8.22
C CYS A 286 -1.89 1.36 -7.85
N LEU A 287 -2.72 1.01 -8.84
CA LEU A 287 -4.09 0.58 -8.65
C LEU A 287 -4.24 -0.84 -9.19
N ASP A 288 -4.70 -1.75 -8.34
CA ASP A 288 -5.04 -3.12 -8.71
C ASP A 288 -6.57 -3.29 -8.76
N PHE A 289 -7.08 -3.71 -9.91
CA PHE A 289 -8.50 -3.99 -10.17
C PHE A 289 -8.78 -5.50 -10.23
N SER A 290 -7.84 -6.35 -9.79
CA SER A 290 -7.97 -7.79 -9.86
C SER A 290 -9.16 -8.28 -9.05
N LYS A 291 -10.10 -8.96 -9.73
CA LYS A 291 -11.31 -9.57 -9.14
C LYS A 291 -11.01 -10.59 -8.04
N SER A 292 -9.76 -11.03 -7.90
CA SER A 292 -9.29 -12.02 -6.93
C SER A 292 -8.79 -11.42 -5.61
N SER A 293 -8.59 -10.10 -5.52
CA SER A 293 -8.14 -9.49 -4.27
C SER A 293 -9.32 -9.29 -3.33
N THR A 294 -9.33 -10.03 -2.23
CA THR A 294 -10.29 -9.91 -1.10
C THR A 294 -10.17 -8.60 -0.33
N HIS A 295 -9.45 -7.61 -0.85
CA HIS A 295 -9.09 -6.37 -0.18
C HIS A 295 -9.59 -5.21 -1.04
N SER A 296 -10.89 -4.98 -0.98
CA SER A 296 -11.48 -3.80 -1.58
C SER A 296 -11.08 -2.59 -0.72
N ILE A 297 -10.35 -1.62 -1.27
CA ILE A 297 -10.05 -0.38 -0.53
C ILE A 297 -11.31 0.30 -0.03
N SER A 298 -12.44 0.06 -0.67
CA SER A 298 -13.62 0.86 -0.46
C SER A 298 -14.54 0.41 0.68
N LYS A 299 -14.76 -0.89 0.87
CA LYS A 299 -15.61 -1.41 1.97
C LYS A 299 -14.79 -1.78 3.19
N ASP A 300 -13.68 -2.48 3.00
CA ASP A 300 -12.92 -3.08 4.09
C ASP A 300 -12.06 -2.05 4.83
N GLU A 301 -11.48 -1.10 4.10
CA GLU A 301 -10.61 -0.10 4.71
C GLU A 301 -11.35 0.86 5.64
N CYS A 302 -12.59 1.20 5.30
CA CYS A 302 -13.51 1.98 6.12
C CYS A 302 -14.36 1.12 7.07
N ARG A 303 -14.23 -0.22 7.00
CA ARG A 303 -15.07 -1.17 7.76
C ARG A 303 -16.57 -0.92 7.58
N LEU A 304 -16.99 -0.48 6.39
CA LEU A 304 -18.38 -0.08 6.13
C LEU A 304 -19.37 -1.21 6.38
N THR A 305 -19.02 -2.45 6.03
CA THR A 305 -19.86 -3.62 6.30
C THR A 305 -20.09 -3.78 7.80
N LEU A 306 -19.02 -3.74 8.60
CA LEU A 306 -19.10 -3.85 10.05
C LEU A 306 -19.86 -2.68 10.68
N LEU A 307 -19.67 -1.46 10.17
CA LEU A 307 -20.39 -0.28 10.66
C LEU A 307 -21.90 -0.36 10.38
N ARG A 308 -22.31 -0.94 9.24
CA ARG A 308 -23.73 -1.15 8.89
C ARG A 308 -24.41 -2.23 9.73
N GLU A 309 -23.64 -3.07 10.41
CA GLU A 309 -24.16 -4.07 11.36
C GLU A 309 -24.52 -3.46 12.72
N ILE A 310 -24.09 -2.23 13.02
CA ILE A 310 -24.46 -1.50 14.22
C ILE A 310 -25.86 -0.91 14.03
N GLU A 311 -26.85 -1.43 14.78
CA GLU A 311 -28.25 -1.05 14.63
C GLU A 311 -28.50 0.46 14.76
N GLU A 312 -27.82 1.12 15.70
CA GLU A 312 -27.92 2.57 15.93
C GLU A 312 -27.44 3.43 14.75
N LEU A 313 -26.50 2.90 13.95
CA LEU A 313 -25.90 3.62 12.82
C LEU A 313 -26.53 3.25 11.49
N LYS A 314 -27.16 2.08 11.40
CA LYS A 314 -27.68 1.53 10.14
C LYS A 314 -28.61 2.50 9.40
N PRO A 315 -29.62 3.15 10.02
CA PRO A 315 -30.48 4.09 9.31
C PRO A 315 -29.71 5.29 8.74
N LEU A 316 -28.76 5.84 9.51
CA LEU A 316 -27.91 6.96 9.07
C LEU A 316 -27.06 6.56 7.86
N LEU A 317 -26.43 5.38 7.93
CA LEU A 317 -25.56 4.88 6.87
C LEU A 317 -26.35 4.53 5.60
N ASP A 318 -27.57 4.00 5.74
CA ASP A 318 -28.45 3.72 4.61
C ASP A 318 -28.93 5.02 3.92
N GLU A 319 -29.11 6.11 4.67
CA GLU A 319 -29.52 7.40 4.13
C GLU A 319 -28.35 8.19 3.48
N LYS A 320 -27.22 8.27 4.19
CA LYS A 320 -26.12 9.19 3.87
C LYS A 320 -24.98 8.56 3.08
N VAL A 321 -24.76 7.25 3.22
CA VAL A 321 -23.58 6.57 2.70
C VAL A 321 -23.98 5.59 1.60
N GLY A 322 -23.37 5.74 0.43
CA GLY A 322 -23.59 4.81 -0.67
C GLY A 322 -22.88 3.47 -0.49
N ASN A 323 -23.11 2.57 -1.42
CA ASN A 323 -22.41 1.29 -1.50
C ASN A 323 -21.40 1.30 -2.65
N PHE A 324 -20.28 0.61 -2.43
CA PHE A 324 -19.35 0.28 -3.50
C PHE A 324 -19.82 -1.00 -4.17
N ASP A 325 -20.75 -0.86 -5.10
CA ASP A 325 -21.29 -1.96 -5.88
C ASP A 325 -20.54 -2.10 -7.20
N GLU A 326 -20.73 -3.22 -7.87
CA GLU A 326 -20.08 -3.49 -9.16
C GLU A 326 -20.49 -2.43 -10.19
N ASN A 327 -19.53 -1.61 -10.64
CA ASN A 327 -19.84 -0.45 -11.49
C ASN A 327 -18.71 -0.09 -12.46
N TYR A 328 -19.01 0.72 -13.47
CA TYR A 328 -18.02 1.19 -14.45
C TYR A 328 -17.16 2.33 -13.91
N SER A 329 -17.65 3.06 -12.92
CA SER A 329 -16.98 4.24 -12.38
C SER A 329 -16.78 4.15 -10.88
N ILE A 330 -15.57 4.47 -10.44
CA ILE A 330 -15.18 4.57 -9.03
C ILE A 330 -14.69 5.97 -8.71
N ILE A 331 -14.82 6.42 -7.46
CA ILE A 331 -14.10 7.61 -7.00
C ILE A 331 -12.59 7.38 -7.05
N LEU A 332 -11.83 8.44 -7.36
CA LEU A 332 -10.38 8.36 -7.45
C LEU A 332 -9.70 8.27 -6.08
N PRO A 333 -8.49 7.70 -5.99
CA PRO A 333 -7.84 7.44 -4.71
C PRO A 333 -7.64 8.67 -3.84
N TYR A 334 -7.22 9.81 -4.41
CA TYR A 334 -7.12 11.07 -3.67
C TYR A 334 -8.46 11.50 -3.07
N ILE A 335 -9.54 11.46 -3.86
CA ILE A 335 -10.89 11.84 -3.43
C ILE A 335 -11.39 10.90 -2.34
N TYR A 336 -11.13 9.60 -2.47
CA TYR A 336 -11.48 8.64 -1.45
C TYR A 336 -10.79 8.93 -0.11
N GLN A 337 -9.48 9.19 -0.12
CA GLN A 337 -8.73 9.47 1.10
C GLN A 337 -9.08 10.83 1.71
N ALA A 338 -9.17 11.88 0.90
CA ALA A 338 -9.36 13.25 1.37
C ALA A 338 -10.83 13.56 1.73
N ILE A 339 -11.79 12.99 1.00
CA ILE A 339 -13.20 13.39 1.10
C ILE A 339 -14.07 12.28 1.65
N PHE A 340 -14.06 11.10 1.02
CA PHE A 340 -14.97 10.02 1.43
C PHE A 340 -14.73 9.59 2.88
N LYS A 341 -13.49 9.24 3.22
CA LYS A 341 -13.12 8.82 4.59
C LYS A 341 -13.36 9.89 5.64
N GLY A 342 -12.97 11.13 5.32
CA GLY A 342 -13.17 12.28 6.21
C GLY A 342 -14.65 12.47 6.51
N LYS A 343 -15.47 12.58 5.46
CA LYS A 343 -16.90 12.84 5.63
C LYS A 343 -17.64 11.70 6.30
N LEU A 344 -17.25 10.45 6.05
CA LEU A 344 -17.79 9.29 6.75
C LEU A 344 -17.57 9.39 8.27
N GLY A 345 -16.35 9.72 8.68
CA GLY A 345 -16.00 9.89 10.10
C GLY A 345 -16.81 11.01 10.75
N GLU A 346 -16.90 12.17 10.09
CA GLU A 346 -17.70 13.32 10.57
C GLU A 346 -19.16 12.94 10.79
N VAL A 347 -19.81 12.35 9.78
CA VAL A 347 -21.24 12.02 9.83
C VAL A 347 -21.55 11.05 10.96
N ILE A 348 -20.73 10.01 11.15
CA ILE A 348 -20.97 9.01 12.19
C ILE A 348 -20.72 9.59 13.58
N ILE A 349 -19.55 10.19 13.82
CA ILE A 349 -19.20 10.67 15.16
C ILE A 349 -20.13 11.80 15.58
N ARG A 350 -20.42 12.76 14.69
CA ARG A 350 -21.35 13.84 14.98
C ARG A 350 -22.74 13.31 15.35
N ARG A 351 -23.29 12.35 14.59
CA ARG A 351 -24.58 11.73 14.92
C ARG A 351 -24.57 11.03 16.28
N LEU A 352 -23.52 10.28 16.59
CA LEU A 352 -23.39 9.61 17.89
C LEU A 352 -23.35 10.62 19.04
N LEU A 353 -22.70 11.77 18.85
CA LEU A 353 -22.67 12.82 19.86
C LEU A 353 -24.03 13.54 19.99
N GLU A 354 -24.71 13.81 18.88
CA GLU A 354 -26.06 14.42 18.86
C GLU A 354 -27.11 13.52 19.52
N ASN A 355 -27.01 12.19 19.38
CA ASN A 355 -27.89 11.24 20.05
C ASN A 355 -27.80 11.30 21.60
N TYR A 356 -26.76 11.94 22.13
CA TYR A 356 -26.54 12.19 23.55
C TYR A 356 -26.76 13.67 23.92
N ASP A 357 -27.59 14.37 23.14
CA ASP A 357 -28.01 15.76 23.36
C ASP A 357 -26.86 16.80 23.35
N LEU A 358 -25.68 16.45 22.80
CA LEU A 358 -24.60 17.42 22.66
C LEU A 358 -24.96 18.50 21.63
N GLN A 359 -24.81 19.75 22.03
CA GLN A 359 -25.09 20.91 21.17
C GLN A 359 -23.81 21.44 20.51
N PHE A 360 -23.91 21.63 19.20
CA PHE A 360 -22.86 22.19 18.35
C PHE A 360 -23.23 23.59 17.89
N GLU A 361 -22.22 24.44 17.76
CA GLU A 361 -22.30 25.70 17.04
C GLU A 361 -22.77 25.48 15.60
N LEU A 362 -23.46 26.48 15.04
CA LEU A 362 -23.83 26.45 13.62
C LEU A 362 -22.57 26.46 12.77
N ASP A 363 -22.60 25.80 11.61
CA ASP A 363 -21.49 25.79 10.64
C ASP A 363 -21.07 27.23 10.25
N GLU A 364 -22.01 28.17 10.30
CA GLU A 364 -21.77 29.60 10.10
C GLU A 364 -20.78 30.21 11.10
N THR A 365 -20.74 29.70 12.34
CA THR A 365 -19.76 30.11 13.36
C THR A 365 -18.34 29.70 12.95
N ILE A 366 -18.16 28.52 12.37
CA ILE A 366 -16.85 28.05 11.87
C ILE A 366 -16.41 28.91 10.68
N VAL A 367 -17.33 29.18 9.75
CA VAL A 367 -17.10 30.04 8.59
C VAL A 367 -16.73 31.46 9.00
N SER A 368 -17.50 32.07 9.91
CA SER A 368 -17.27 33.46 10.34
C SER A 368 -15.96 33.64 11.10
N LYS A 369 -15.45 32.58 11.72
CA LYS A 369 -14.15 32.58 12.40
C LYS A 369 -12.97 32.21 11.48
N GLY A 370 -13.24 31.87 10.22
CA GLY A 370 -12.20 31.43 9.28
C GLY A 370 -11.57 30.10 9.69
N LEU A 371 -12.36 29.17 10.21
CA LEU A 371 -11.90 27.89 10.75
C LEU A 371 -12.27 26.68 9.88
N VAL A 372 -12.73 26.91 8.66
CA VAL A 372 -13.13 25.86 7.70
C VAL A 372 -11.92 24.99 7.35
N GLU A 373 -12.07 23.66 7.30
CA GLU A 373 -10.96 22.70 7.13
C GLU A 373 -9.87 22.75 8.22
N ILE A 374 -10.01 23.64 9.23
CA ILE A 374 -9.14 23.68 10.41
C ILE A 374 -9.77 22.90 11.54
N PHE A 375 -11.08 22.98 11.76
CA PHE A 375 -11.84 22.17 12.72
C PHE A 375 -13.11 21.65 12.06
N ASP A 376 -13.58 20.50 12.53
CA ASP A 376 -14.80 19.88 12.00
C ASP A 376 -16.04 20.46 12.70
N ASP A 377 -15.95 20.68 14.02
CA ASP A 377 -17.05 21.24 14.83
C ASP A 377 -16.54 22.09 15.99
N ILE A 378 -17.44 22.93 16.53
CA ILE A 378 -17.27 23.62 17.81
C ILE A 378 -18.52 23.34 18.65
N THR A 379 -18.34 22.97 19.91
CA THR A 379 -19.44 22.78 20.86
C THR A 379 -19.90 24.12 21.43
N PHE A 380 -21.13 24.21 21.94
CA PHE A 380 -21.61 25.41 22.64
C PHE A 380 -20.78 25.78 23.88
N SER A 381 -20.10 24.81 24.51
CA SER A 381 -19.14 25.06 25.59
C SER A 381 -17.83 25.71 25.11
N GLY A 382 -17.65 25.81 23.78
CA GLY A 382 -16.50 26.43 23.14
C GLY A 382 -15.33 25.47 22.88
N HIS A 383 -15.51 24.15 23.03
CA HIS A 383 -14.48 23.16 22.68
C HIS A 383 -14.45 22.85 21.18
N TYR A 384 -13.23 22.72 20.64
CA TYR A 384 -12.97 22.47 19.22
C TYR A 384 -12.82 20.98 18.95
N ILE A 385 -13.35 20.49 17.83
CA ILE A 385 -13.36 19.06 17.51
C ILE A 385 -12.71 18.78 16.14
N ASP A 386 -12.01 17.66 16.07
CA ASP A 386 -11.39 17.08 14.89
C ASP A 386 -11.69 15.57 14.84
N TYR A 387 -12.67 15.18 14.03
CA TYR A 387 -13.08 13.80 13.78
C TYR A 387 -12.09 13.08 12.87
N LYS A 388 -11.80 11.82 13.19
CA LYS A 388 -10.89 10.99 12.42
C LYS A 388 -11.45 9.59 12.23
N ASN A 389 -11.15 9.01 11.07
CA ASN A 389 -11.43 7.62 10.76
C ASN A 389 -10.12 6.91 10.38
N PHE A 390 -9.16 6.94 11.31
CA PHE A 390 -7.91 6.22 11.13
C PHE A 390 -8.14 4.73 11.34
N ASN A 391 -7.69 3.93 10.37
CA ASN A 391 -7.61 2.49 10.52
C ASN A 391 -6.36 2.15 11.35
N LEU A 392 -6.48 2.29 12.67
CA LEU A 392 -5.38 2.12 13.62
C LEU A 392 -4.76 0.71 13.59
N ASP A 393 -5.49 -0.29 13.10
CA ASP A 393 -5.02 -1.67 12.96
C ASP A 393 -3.89 -1.83 11.93
N LYS A 394 -3.80 -0.91 10.96
CA LYS A 394 -2.72 -0.92 9.95
C LYS A 394 -1.43 -0.26 10.45
N PHE A 395 -1.47 0.43 11.60
CA PHE A 395 -0.28 1.09 12.15
C PHE A 395 0.54 0.09 12.96
N HIS A 396 1.43 -0.63 12.28
CA HIS A 396 2.38 -1.52 12.95
C HIS A 396 3.42 -0.77 13.81
N TYR A 397 3.55 0.56 13.64
CA TYR A 397 4.53 1.40 14.33
C TYR A 397 3.87 2.60 15.02
N ARG A 398 3.74 2.54 16.36
CA ARG A 398 3.15 3.62 17.18
C ARG A 398 3.76 5.02 16.94
N ASN A 399 5.04 5.08 16.58
CA ASN A 399 5.77 6.33 16.35
C ASN A 399 5.24 7.15 15.15
N PHE A 400 4.61 6.49 14.16
CA PHE A 400 4.03 7.20 13.01
C PHE A 400 2.72 7.89 13.37
N LEU A 401 1.87 7.23 14.16
CA LEU A 401 0.62 7.82 14.65
C LEU A 401 0.89 9.03 15.54
N SER A 402 1.85 8.93 16.47
CA SER A 402 2.22 10.06 17.31
C SER A 402 2.73 11.24 16.49
N LYS A 403 3.51 10.99 15.43
CA LYS A 403 4.01 12.04 14.53
C LYS A 403 2.86 12.71 13.74
N GLU A 404 1.90 11.93 13.25
CA GLU A 404 0.75 12.48 12.54
C GLU A 404 -0.13 13.35 13.44
N ILE A 405 -0.42 12.88 14.66
CA ILE A 405 -1.19 13.64 15.66
C ILE A 405 -0.44 14.91 16.06
N THR A 406 0.87 14.83 16.33
CA THR A 406 1.71 16.00 16.65
C THR A 406 1.66 17.06 15.56
N ASN A 407 1.83 16.67 14.29
CA ASN A 407 1.79 17.63 13.17
C ASN A 407 0.45 18.34 13.09
N ARG A 408 -0.66 17.62 13.27
CA ARG A 408 -2.01 18.22 13.28
C ARG A 408 -2.18 19.21 14.43
N ILE A 409 -1.69 18.85 15.62
CA ILE A 409 -1.73 19.74 16.79
C ILE A 409 -0.92 21.01 16.56
N GLN A 410 0.28 20.92 15.97
CA GLN A 410 1.11 22.10 15.68
C GLN A 410 0.42 23.11 14.76
N ILE A 411 -0.41 22.62 13.83
CA ILE A 411 -1.18 23.48 12.92
C ILE A 411 -2.38 24.07 13.67
N LYS A 412 -3.15 23.23 14.36
CA LYS A 412 -4.41 23.62 15.02
C LYS A 412 -4.22 24.43 16.30
N SER A 413 -3.10 24.25 17.01
CA SER A 413 -2.85 24.91 18.31
C SER A 413 -2.79 26.43 18.21
N LYS A 414 -2.51 26.97 17.02
CA LYS A 414 -2.53 28.42 16.74
C LYS A 414 -3.93 29.03 16.81
N HIS A 415 -4.97 28.21 16.71
CA HIS A 415 -6.36 28.63 16.60
C HIS A 415 -7.20 28.27 17.84
N ILE A 416 -6.59 27.58 18.82
CA ILE A 416 -7.25 27.25 20.09
C ILE A 416 -6.78 28.21 21.17
N ASN A 417 -7.68 28.58 22.07
CA ASN A 417 -7.32 29.31 23.28
C ASN A 417 -7.15 28.32 24.44
N THR A 418 -6.45 28.71 25.52
CA THR A 418 -6.10 27.80 26.63
C THR A 418 -7.30 27.35 27.46
N ILE A 419 -8.43 28.07 27.41
CA ILE A 419 -9.68 27.72 28.10
C ILE A 419 -10.44 26.66 27.29
N SER A 420 -10.45 26.81 25.96
CA SER A 420 -11.10 25.95 24.98
C SER A 420 -10.17 24.85 24.47
N LYS A 421 -10.41 23.62 24.91
CA LYS A 421 -9.60 22.46 24.53
C LYS A 421 -9.91 21.96 23.11
N LEU A 422 -8.92 21.31 22.48
CA LEU A 422 -9.05 20.57 21.23
C LEU A 422 -9.29 19.09 21.50
N PHE A 423 -10.33 18.52 20.90
CA PHE A 423 -10.60 17.10 20.89
C PHE A 423 -10.28 16.50 19.52
N ILE A 424 -9.36 15.54 19.48
CA ILE A 424 -9.10 14.72 18.30
C ILE A 424 -9.76 13.37 18.55
N ILE A 425 -10.85 13.07 17.83
CA ILE A 425 -11.73 11.95 18.12
C ILE A 425 -11.65 10.93 16.99
N ASN A 426 -11.10 9.75 17.25
CA ASN A 426 -11.04 8.67 16.29
C ASN A 426 -12.24 7.72 16.42
N LEU A 427 -12.85 7.41 15.27
CA LEU A 427 -14.06 6.60 15.16
C LEU A 427 -13.89 5.20 15.77
N ILE A 428 -12.86 4.44 15.34
CA ILE A 428 -12.74 3.02 15.69
C ILE A 428 -11.46 2.75 16.49
N SER A 429 -11.58 1.94 17.55
CA SER A 429 -10.44 1.48 18.32
C SER A 429 -9.58 0.48 17.53
N PRO A 430 -8.27 0.35 17.85
CA PRO A 430 -7.48 -0.77 17.36
C PRO A 430 -7.99 -2.09 17.96
N SER A 431 -7.92 -3.16 17.17
CA SER A 431 -8.14 -4.56 17.55
C SER A 431 -7.04 -5.11 18.45
N SER A 432 -5.80 -4.65 18.26
CA SER A 432 -4.67 -5.07 19.09
C SER A 432 -4.76 -4.44 20.49
N GLN A 433 -4.49 -5.20 21.55
CA GLN A 433 -4.41 -4.72 22.95
C GLN A 433 -3.26 -3.71 23.20
N ASN A 434 -2.67 -3.16 22.15
CA ASN A 434 -1.47 -2.33 22.19
C ASN A 434 -1.78 -0.86 22.57
N SER A 435 -1.83 -0.60 23.88
CA SER A 435 -1.44 0.61 24.65
C SER A 435 -1.92 2.03 24.29
N LEU A 436 -2.87 2.25 23.39
CA LEU A 436 -3.50 3.57 23.33
C LEU A 436 -4.56 3.64 24.43
N HIS A 437 -4.31 4.49 25.44
CA HIS A 437 -5.37 4.86 26.36
C HIS A 437 -6.51 5.47 25.56
N THR A 438 -7.73 4.99 25.84
CA THR A 438 -8.97 5.49 25.26
C THR A 438 -9.08 7.01 25.28
N PHE A 439 -8.62 7.62 26.38
CA PHE A 439 -8.43 9.05 26.52
C PHE A 439 -6.95 9.32 26.82
N SER A 440 -6.36 10.19 26.02
CA SER A 440 -4.99 10.66 26.22
C SER A 440 -4.96 12.18 26.27
N TYR A 441 -4.28 12.72 27.28
CA TYR A 441 -4.29 14.14 27.62
C TYR A 441 -2.93 14.76 27.35
N TYR A 442 -2.91 15.90 26.65
CA TYR A 442 -1.67 16.54 26.22
C TYR A 442 -1.72 18.06 26.39
N LYS A 443 -0.53 18.64 26.53
CA LYS A 443 -0.28 20.06 26.29
C LYS A 443 0.24 20.26 24.86
N THR A 444 0.01 21.43 24.30
CA THR A 444 0.53 21.84 22.99
C THR A 444 2.03 22.11 23.03
N THR A 445 2.61 22.31 24.22
CA THR A 445 4.06 22.36 24.40
C THR A 445 4.69 21.02 24.02
N LEU A 446 5.73 21.08 23.18
CA LEU A 446 6.41 19.89 22.70
C LEU A 446 7.58 19.52 23.62
N THR A 447 7.83 18.22 23.74
CA THR A 447 9.05 17.68 24.35
C THR A 447 10.29 18.06 23.53
N LYS A 448 11.49 17.85 24.09
CA LYS A 448 12.77 18.05 23.38
C LYS A 448 12.89 17.22 22.10
N GLU A 449 12.20 16.08 22.03
CA GLU A 449 12.20 15.18 20.86
C GLU A 449 11.07 15.52 19.86
N GLY A 450 10.35 16.62 20.08
CA GLY A 450 9.26 17.06 19.21
C GLY A 450 7.93 16.31 19.42
N GLY A 451 7.84 15.37 20.36
CA GLY A 451 6.58 14.73 20.75
C GLY A 451 5.67 15.64 21.60
N LEU A 452 4.39 15.29 21.73
CA LEU A 452 3.45 15.99 22.61
C LEU A 452 3.82 15.78 24.09
N THR A 453 3.69 16.83 24.91
CA THR A 453 3.89 16.71 26.35
C THR A 453 2.65 16.08 27.00
N PRO A 454 2.73 14.87 27.59
CA PRO A 454 1.60 14.24 28.24
C PRO A 454 1.25 14.95 29.56
N THR A 455 -0.02 14.95 29.91
CA THR A 455 -0.53 15.37 31.22
C THR A 455 -1.47 14.31 31.79
N ARG A 456 -1.77 14.39 33.10
CA ARG A 456 -2.55 13.37 33.80
C ARG A 456 -4.03 13.72 33.99
N SER A 457 -4.45 14.96 33.67
CA SER A 457 -5.80 15.41 33.96
C SER A 457 -6.38 16.29 32.86
N PHE A 458 -7.72 16.31 32.78
CA PHE A 458 -8.46 17.11 31.81
C PHE A 458 -8.22 18.60 32.00
N GLU A 459 -8.19 19.06 33.26
CA GLU A 459 -8.03 20.47 33.63
C GLU A 459 -6.74 21.04 33.05
N ASN A 460 -5.66 20.25 33.12
CA ASN A 460 -4.32 20.64 32.68
C ASN A 460 -4.05 20.37 31.18
N ALA A 461 -4.99 19.75 30.47
CA ALA A 461 -4.85 19.42 29.06
C ALA A 461 -5.27 20.59 28.16
N GLU A 462 -4.60 20.74 27.03
CA GLU A 462 -5.02 21.64 25.95
C GLU A 462 -5.55 20.82 24.76
N VAL A 463 -5.06 19.58 24.62
CA VAL A 463 -5.50 18.63 23.62
C VAL A 463 -5.89 17.31 24.28
N ILE A 464 -7.00 16.74 23.83
CA ILE A 464 -7.52 15.46 24.28
C ILE A 464 -7.67 14.58 23.04
N VAL A 465 -6.91 13.49 23.02
CA VAL A 465 -7.03 12.47 21.96
C VAL A 465 -7.93 11.37 22.49
N VAL A 466 -9.00 11.10 21.75
CA VAL A 466 -10.00 10.08 22.07
C VAL A 466 -9.96 9.03 20.99
N SER A 467 -9.83 7.77 21.39
CA SER A 467 -9.88 6.63 20.47
C SER A 467 -10.90 5.62 20.98
N GLY A 468 -11.66 5.05 20.05
CA GLY A 468 -12.59 3.98 20.35
C GLY A 468 -13.97 4.44 20.76
N VAL A 469 -14.53 5.42 20.03
CA VAL A 469 -15.98 5.70 20.06
C VAL A 469 -16.77 4.44 19.65
N ILE A 470 -16.21 3.67 18.72
CA ILE A 470 -16.64 2.32 18.36
C ILE A 470 -15.51 1.36 18.70
N LYS A 471 -15.83 0.20 19.29
CA LYS A 471 -14.87 -0.85 19.63
C LYS A 471 -15.24 -2.17 18.96
N TYR A 472 -14.26 -3.08 18.90
CA TYR A 472 -14.55 -4.47 18.59
C TYR A 472 -15.18 -5.14 19.81
N SER A 473 -16.20 -5.96 19.57
CA SER A 473 -16.90 -6.68 20.62
C SER A 473 -15.96 -7.65 21.34
N GLU A 474 -16.11 -7.75 22.66
CA GLU A 474 -15.30 -8.66 23.47
C GLU A 474 -15.69 -10.13 23.21
N GLU A 475 -16.96 -10.37 22.89
CA GLU A 475 -17.51 -11.70 22.59
C GLU A 475 -17.20 -12.15 21.16
N ASN A 476 -17.23 -11.23 20.19
CA ASN A 476 -16.91 -11.49 18.80
C ASN A 476 -15.99 -10.41 18.23
N LYS A 477 -14.69 -10.76 18.11
CA LYS A 477 -13.65 -9.83 17.66
C LYS A 477 -13.81 -9.33 16.22
N ASP A 478 -14.71 -9.92 15.44
CA ASP A 478 -15.03 -9.48 14.08
C ASP A 478 -16.26 -8.56 14.02
N LYS A 479 -16.94 -8.30 15.15
CA LYS A 479 -18.10 -7.42 15.24
C LYS A 479 -17.72 -6.08 15.87
N LEU A 480 -18.28 -4.98 15.35
CA LEU A 480 -18.16 -3.65 15.95
C LEU A 480 -19.39 -3.31 16.81
N GLU A 481 -19.18 -2.55 17.87
CA GLU A 481 -20.22 -2.03 18.75
C GLU A 481 -19.90 -0.61 19.23
N VAL A 482 -20.93 0.17 19.53
CA VAL A 482 -20.78 1.51 20.10
C VAL A 482 -20.22 1.38 21.51
N ASN A 483 -19.18 2.16 21.81
CA ASN A 483 -18.58 2.19 23.12
C ASN A 483 -19.27 3.26 23.98
N HIS A 484 -20.43 2.92 24.53
CA HIS A 484 -21.27 3.86 25.28
C HIS A 484 -20.55 4.49 26.48
N ASP A 485 -19.65 3.77 27.15
CA ASP A 485 -18.86 4.31 28.27
C ASP A 485 -17.95 5.45 27.83
N VAL A 486 -17.29 5.27 26.68
CA VAL A 486 -16.41 6.28 26.08
C VAL A 486 -17.22 7.45 25.57
N LEU A 487 -18.33 7.18 24.91
CA LEU A 487 -19.22 8.20 24.40
C LEU A 487 -19.79 9.06 25.53
N TYR A 488 -20.29 8.45 26.60
CA TYR A 488 -20.80 9.14 27.78
C TYR A 488 -19.74 10.02 28.44
N LYS A 489 -18.53 9.48 28.64
CA LYS A 489 -17.42 10.27 29.19
C LYS A 489 -17.02 11.42 28.27
N LEU A 490 -16.96 11.19 26.96
CA LEU A 490 -16.64 12.19 25.97
C LEU A 490 -17.64 13.36 26.00
N ILE A 491 -18.94 13.07 26.04
CA ILE A 491 -20.01 14.07 26.13
C ILE A 491 -19.82 14.97 27.34
N LYS A 492 -19.65 14.39 28.53
CA LYS A 492 -19.39 15.16 29.77
C LYS A 492 -18.20 16.11 29.64
N LEU A 493 -17.13 15.67 28.98
CA LEU A 493 -15.95 16.51 28.76
C LEU A 493 -16.25 17.63 27.76
N LEU A 494 -17.04 17.36 26.72
CA LEU A 494 -17.44 18.31 25.68
C LEU A 494 -18.48 19.32 26.16
N GLU A 495 -19.26 19.04 27.20
CA GLU A 495 -20.19 20.01 27.82
C GLU A 495 -19.50 20.99 28.79
N GLY A 496 -18.19 20.84 29.02
CA GLY A 496 -17.38 21.73 29.86
C GLY A 496 -16.70 21.05 31.05
N GLY A 497 -16.64 19.72 31.07
CA GLY A 497 -16.09 18.91 32.18
C GLY A 497 -16.98 18.97 33.42
N ASN A 498 -16.78 18.06 34.39
CA ASN A 498 -17.55 18.00 35.66
C ASN A 498 -17.53 19.35 36.40
N LYS A 499 -18.45 20.27 36.06
CA LYS A 499 -18.68 21.50 36.83
C LYS A 499 -19.46 21.23 38.12
N ASN A 500 -19.82 19.97 38.42
CA ASN A 500 -20.62 19.59 39.58
C ASN A 500 -20.15 18.28 40.25
N GLU A 501 -18.93 18.25 40.78
CA GLU A 501 -18.57 17.34 41.89
C GLU A 501 -17.84 18.11 43.01
N GLN A 502 -18.36 19.30 43.34
CA GLN A 502 -18.14 19.92 44.65
C GLN A 502 -19.51 20.12 45.30
N LYS A 503 -19.97 19.11 46.05
CA LYS A 503 -20.74 19.28 47.28
C LYS A 503 -20.39 18.17 48.24
#